data_AF-A0A7S3KMB2-F1
#
_entry.id   AF-A0A7S3KMB2-F1
#
_cell.length_a   1.000
_cell.length_b   1.000
_cell.length_c   1.000
_cell.angle_alpha   90.00
_cell.angle_beta   90.00
_cell.angle_gamma   90.00
#
_symmetry.space_group_name_H-M   'P 1'
#
loop_
_entity.id
_entity.type
_entity.pdbx_description
1 polymer ?
#
loop_
_entity_poly.entity_id
_entity_poly.type
_entity_poly.pdbx_seq_one_letter_code
_entity_poly.pdbx_strand_id
1 'polypeptide(L)'
;MEKNGARVGKSCTIFIATLLFCFLLSPGIDCAFVEGSTSIDTVSNTKYVARFAVNKDSLLHVKVRTRYQQHHNLDYVNIHLLLMNDAEWDMALETDICENKKKLARFNVLIHMRNDGEWTRWEQSRVRIINRPQVWYMLLCDCNRETSIGGYDMKALDFELEMTNDE
;
A
#
# COMPACT_ATOMS: atom_id res chain seq x y z
N MET A 1 -9.56 10.88 -14.34
CA MET A 1 -8.50 10.34 -13.47
C MET A 1 -7.97 11.46 -12.61
N GLU A 2 -8.43 11.51 -11.37
CA GLU A 2 -7.98 12.48 -10.36
C GLU A 2 -6.57 12.08 -9.90
N LYS A 3 -5.63 13.04 -9.90
CA LYS A 3 -4.23 12.80 -9.53
C LYS A 3 -4.11 12.78 -8.00
N ASN A 4 -4.29 11.62 -7.38
CA ASN A 4 -3.92 11.42 -5.98
C ASN A 4 -2.39 11.49 -5.87
N GLY A 5 -1.88 12.53 -5.19
CA GLY A 5 -0.45 12.77 -5.03
C GLY A 5 0.12 12.02 -3.83
N ALA A 6 0.40 10.73 -3.96
CA ALA A 6 1.29 10.06 -3.02
C ALA A 6 2.70 10.66 -3.17
N ARG A 7 3.29 11.15 -2.06
CA ARG A 7 4.66 11.64 -2.08
C ARG A 7 5.59 10.48 -1.74
N VAL A 8 6.37 10.06 -2.73
CA VAL A 8 7.45 9.10 -2.49
C VAL A 8 8.63 9.88 -1.92
N GLY A 9 8.82 9.76 -0.62
CA GLY A 9 9.97 10.33 0.09
C GLY A 9 11.13 9.33 0.07
N LYS A 10 12.26 9.71 -0.52
CA LYS A 10 13.53 9.03 -0.25
C LYS A 10 14.06 9.52 1.10
N SER A 11 13.48 9.06 2.21
CA SER A 11 14.05 9.33 3.53
C SER A 11 14.77 8.09 4.04
N CYS A 12 15.87 7.75 3.37
CA CYS A 12 16.89 6.90 3.94
C CYS A 12 18.03 7.84 4.32
N THR A 13 18.13 8.16 5.60
CA THR A 13 19.14 9.09 6.10
C THR A 13 20.51 8.44 5.96
N ILE A 14 21.16 8.63 4.83
CA ILE A 14 22.61 8.47 4.70
C ILE A 14 23.18 9.87 4.57
N PHE A 15 23.82 10.32 5.66
CA PHE A 15 24.76 11.43 5.60
C PHE A 15 25.73 11.17 4.43
N ILE A 16 25.80 12.09 3.47
CA ILE A 16 27.05 12.70 2.97
C ILE A 16 26.70 13.70 1.85
N ALA A 17 27.05 14.96 2.17
CA ALA A 17 27.45 16.08 1.34
C ALA A 17 27.37 15.96 -0.20
N THR A 18 26.64 16.93 -0.77
CA THR A 18 26.92 17.70 -2.01
C THR A 18 27.27 16.98 -3.33
N LEU A 19 26.28 17.12 -4.23
CA LEU A 19 26.36 17.66 -5.60
C LEU A 19 26.93 16.82 -6.76
N LEU A 20 26.05 16.73 -7.76
CA LEU A 20 26.25 16.59 -9.21
C LEU A 20 26.57 15.20 -9.79
N PHE A 21 25.68 14.82 -10.72
CA PHE A 21 25.91 13.89 -11.83
C PHE A 21 25.98 12.39 -11.50
N CYS A 22 24.82 11.75 -11.31
CA CYS A 22 24.66 10.31 -11.56
C CYS A 22 23.18 9.97 -11.75
N PHE A 23 22.68 10.03 -13.00
CA PHE A 23 21.31 9.66 -13.37
C PHE A 23 21.21 8.28 -14.04
N LEU A 24 22.21 7.40 -13.93
CA LEU A 24 22.20 6.11 -14.66
C LEU A 24 22.52 4.84 -13.85
N LEU A 25 22.62 4.93 -12.53
CA LEU A 25 22.71 3.74 -11.66
C LEU A 25 22.03 4.10 -10.34
N SER A 26 20.70 4.17 -10.31
CA SER A 26 20.03 4.04 -9.02
C SER A 26 20.16 2.57 -8.62
N PRO A 27 20.97 2.24 -7.58
CA PRO A 27 20.92 0.90 -6.99
C PRO A 27 19.48 0.63 -6.54
N GLY A 28 19.17 -0.64 -6.29
CA GLY A 28 17.87 -1.05 -5.78
C GLY A 28 17.39 -0.14 -4.64
N ILE A 29 16.08 -0.11 -4.42
CA ILE A 29 15.53 0.59 -3.26
C ILE A 29 16.11 -0.07 -2.00
N ASP A 30 17.11 0.55 -1.36
CA ASP A 30 17.58 0.10 -0.03
C ASP A 30 16.48 0.35 1.01
N CYS A 31 15.81 1.51 0.90
CA CYS A 31 14.59 1.85 1.65
C CYS A 31 13.69 2.79 0.84
N ALA A 32 12.36 2.60 0.94
CA ALA A 32 11.35 3.52 0.43
C ALA A 32 10.34 3.86 1.53
N PHE A 33 10.04 5.16 1.66
CA PHE A 33 8.96 5.66 2.50
C PHE A 33 7.92 6.35 1.61
N VAL A 34 6.67 5.94 1.75
CA VAL A 34 5.54 6.51 1.00
C VAL A 34 4.48 6.93 1.99
N GLU A 35 4.14 8.21 1.94
CA GLU A 35 3.03 8.79 2.70
C GLU A 35 2.01 9.36 1.72
N GLY A 36 0.74 9.24 2.06
CA GLY A 36 -0.30 9.91 1.32
C GLY A 36 -1.68 9.75 1.93
N SER A 37 -2.63 10.35 1.22
CA SER A 37 -4.03 10.32 1.55
C SER A 37 -4.82 9.77 0.36
N THR A 38 -5.87 9.01 0.64
CA THR A 38 -6.73 8.46 -0.40
C THR A 38 -8.15 8.22 0.10
N SER A 39 -9.12 8.21 -0.81
CA SER A 39 -10.47 7.73 -0.52
C SER A 39 -10.72 6.39 -1.19
N ILE A 40 -11.40 5.49 -0.47
CA ILE A 40 -11.94 4.24 -1.01
C ILE A 40 -13.44 4.43 -1.15
N ASP A 41 -13.94 4.28 -2.38
CA ASP A 41 -15.36 4.30 -2.69
C ASP A 41 -15.94 2.87 -2.56
N THR A 42 -17.13 2.76 -1.98
CA THR A 42 -17.99 1.57 -1.98
C THR A 42 -18.19 0.91 -3.35
N VAL A 43 -18.11 1.66 -4.45
CA VAL A 43 -18.28 1.10 -5.80
C VAL A 43 -17.03 0.33 -6.23
N SER A 44 -15.84 0.94 -6.11
CA SER A 44 -14.60 0.28 -6.51
C SER A 44 -14.10 -0.72 -5.48
N ASN A 45 -14.43 -0.49 -4.19
CA ASN A 45 -13.94 -1.23 -3.02
C ASN A 45 -12.42 -1.35 -2.94
N THR A 46 -11.68 -0.69 -3.84
CA THR A 46 -10.27 -0.88 -4.07
C THR A 46 -9.67 0.44 -4.52
N LYS A 47 -8.44 0.68 -4.09
CA LYS A 47 -7.71 1.88 -4.43
C LYS A 47 -6.24 1.56 -4.57
N TYR A 48 -5.69 1.91 -5.73
CA TYR A 48 -4.26 1.87 -5.97
C TYR A 48 -3.56 3.00 -5.21
N VAL A 49 -2.44 2.68 -4.56
CA VAL A 49 -1.75 3.59 -3.66
C VAL A 49 -0.31 3.86 -4.07
N ALA A 50 0.46 2.81 -4.39
CA ALA A 50 1.87 2.95 -4.71
C ALA A 50 2.36 1.86 -5.67
N ARG A 51 3.46 2.16 -6.37
CA ARG A 51 4.19 1.24 -7.24
C ARG A 51 5.68 1.36 -6.95
N PHE A 52 6.37 0.22 -6.90
CA PHE A 52 7.79 0.16 -6.64
C PHE A 52 8.44 -0.98 -7.43
N ALA A 53 9.74 -0.86 -7.70
CA ALA A 53 10.52 -1.90 -8.37
C ALA A 53 11.45 -2.53 -7.34
N VAL A 54 11.50 -3.85 -7.32
CA VAL A 54 12.31 -4.62 -6.37
C VAL A 54 13.22 -5.55 -7.13
N ASN A 55 14.46 -5.68 -6.66
CA ASN A 55 15.44 -6.58 -7.23
C ASN A 55 15.10 -8.06 -6.95
N LYS A 56 15.73 -8.94 -7.73
CA LYS A 56 15.69 -10.38 -7.47
C LYS A 56 16.41 -10.67 -6.15
N ASP A 57 15.98 -11.73 -5.48
CA ASP A 57 16.57 -12.27 -4.25
C ASP A 57 16.48 -11.33 -3.03
N SER A 58 15.72 -10.23 -3.13
CA SER A 58 15.44 -9.31 -2.03
C SER A 58 14.49 -9.90 -0.98
N LEU A 59 14.77 -9.59 0.29
CA LEU A 59 13.84 -9.80 1.39
C LEU A 59 13.27 -8.44 1.82
N LEU A 60 12.05 -8.16 1.39
CA LEU A 60 11.38 -6.90 1.70
C LEU A 60 10.74 -6.97 3.07
N HIS A 61 11.03 -5.99 3.91
CA HIS A 61 10.33 -5.72 5.16
C HIS A 61 9.35 -4.59 4.90
N VAL A 62 8.07 -4.91 4.92
CA VAL A 62 6.99 -3.97 4.63
C VAL A 62 6.29 -3.64 5.94
N LYS A 63 6.22 -2.34 6.26
CA LYS A 63 5.46 -1.82 7.38
C LYS A 63 4.42 -0.85 6.86
N VAL A 64 3.19 -1.00 7.32
CA VAL A 64 2.09 -0.09 7.00
C VAL A 64 1.41 0.36 8.29
N ARG A 65 0.98 1.62 8.32
CA ARG A 65 -0.07 2.06 9.22
C ARG A 65 -1.03 2.98 8.47
N THR A 66 -2.25 3.04 8.96
CA THR A 66 -3.30 3.88 8.38
C THR A 66 -3.99 4.65 9.49
N ARG A 67 -4.64 5.75 9.13
CA ARG A 67 -5.63 6.39 10.00
C ARG A 67 -6.78 6.88 9.18
N TYR A 68 -7.91 7.04 9.85
CA TYR A 68 -9.11 7.56 9.24
C TYR A 68 -9.12 9.10 9.31
N GLN A 69 -9.51 9.80 8.23
CA GLN A 69 -9.51 11.27 8.20
C GLN A 69 -10.74 11.91 8.85
N GLN A 70 -11.89 11.24 8.82
CA GLN A 70 -13.17 11.75 9.33
C GLN A 70 -13.78 10.83 10.39
N HIS A 71 -14.45 11.39 11.40
CA HIS A 71 -15.18 10.56 12.36
C HIS A 71 -16.42 9.93 11.70
N HIS A 72 -16.49 8.60 11.70
CA HIS A 72 -17.72 7.85 11.37
C HIS A 72 -18.28 7.20 12.64
N ASN A 73 -19.58 6.94 12.65
CA ASN A 73 -20.26 6.24 13.76
C ASN A 73 -19.95 4.73 13.85
N LEU A 74 -18.98 4.22 13.08
CA LEU A 74 -18.58 2.82 13.12
C LEU A 74 -17.44 2.64 14.12
N ASP A 75 -17.56 1.71 15.07
CA ASP A 75 -16.51 1.47 16.06
C ASP A 75 -15.17 1.04 15.43
N TYR A 76 -15.23 0.27 14.33
CA TYR A 76 -14.05 -0.23 13.62
C TYR A 76 -14.27 -0.31 12.11
N VAL A 77 -13.20 -0.07 11.35
CA VAL A 77 -13.16 -0.23 9.90
C VAL A 77 -12.02 -1.19 9.54
N ASN A 78 -12.33 -2.17 8.69
CA ASN A 78 -11.39 -3.18 8.24
C ASN A 78 -10.95 -2.90 6.81
N ILE A 79 -9.65 -2.67 6.60
CA ILE A 79 -9.09 -2.50 5.25
C ILE A 79 -8.03 -3.56 5.01
N HIS A 80 -8.06 -4.16 3.83
CA HIS A 80 -7.02 -5.04 3.34
C HIS A 80 -5.94 -4.25 2.62
N LEU A 81 -4.68 -4.40 3.03
CA LEU A 81 -3.54 -4.03 2.21
C LEU A 81 -3.10 -5.24 1.39
N LEU A 82 -3.02 -5.05 0.08
CA LEU A 82 -2.61 -6.07 -0.88
C LEU A 82 -1.33 -5.64 -1.59
N LEU A 83 -0.33 -6.53 -1.65
CA LEU A 83 0.80 -6.39 -2.58
C LEU A 83 0.69 -7.42 -3.69
N MET A 84 0.73 -6.92 -4.92
CA MET A 84 0.60 -7.69 -6.14
C MET A 84 1.82 -7.43 -7.02
N ASN A 85 2.33 -8.45 -7.71
CA ASN A 85 3.34 -8.21 -8.73
C ASN A 85 2.69 -7.85 -10.07
N ASP A 86 3.52 -7.40 -11.00
CA ASP A 86 3.14 -7.04 -12.36
C ASP A 86 2.45 -8.14 -13.17
N ALA A 87 2.82 -9.40 -12.97
CA ALA A 87 2.21 -10.51 -13.68
C ALA A 87 0.75 -10.76 -13.25
N GLU A 88 0.38 -10.35 -12.03
CA GLU A 88 -0.97 -10.50 -11.49
C GLU A 88 -1.84 -9.26 -11.70
N TRP A 89 -1.26 -8.15 -12.15
CA TRP A 89 -1.94 -6.85 -12.22
C TRP A 89 -3.13 -6.86 -13.17
N ASP A 90 -2.99 -7.41 -14.37
CA ASP A 90 -4.08 -7.43 -15.36
C ASP A 90 -5.27 -8.25 -14.84
N MET A 91 -4.99 -9.38 -14.18
CA MET A 91 -6.03 -10.19 -13.54
C MET A 91 -6.72 -9.44 -12.39
N ALA A 92 -5.99 -8.59 -11.67
CA ALA A 92 -6.55 -7.75 -10.61
C ALA A 92 -7.58 -6.74 -11.15
N LEU A 93 -7.38 -6.24 -12.37
CA LEU A 93 -8.29 -5.29 -13.01
C LEU A 93 -9.57 -5.95 -13.51
N GLU A 94 -9.51 -7.24 -13.85
CA GLU A 94 -10.63 -8.00 -14.42
C GLU A 94 -11.45 -8.77 -13.39
N THR A 95 -10.92 -8.97 -12.18
CA THR A 95 -11.54 -9.82 -11.17
C THR A 95 -11.92 -9.03 -9.93
N ASP A 96 -12.92 -9.56 -9.22
CA ASP A 96 -13.28 -9.06 -7.91
C ASP A 96 -12.14 -9.35 -6.92
N ILE A 97 -11.39 -8.29 -6.59
CA ILE A 97 -10.26 -8.36 -5.66
C ILE A 97 -10.72 -8.88 -4.29
N CYS A 98 -11.93 -8.58 -3.82
CA CYS A 98 -12.37 -9.02 -2.50
C CYS A 98 -12.60 -10.52 -2.41
N GLU A 99 -13.08 -11.14 -3.49
CA GLU A 99 -13.28 -12.58 -3.58
C GLU A 99 -11.95 -13.32 -3.78
N ASN A 100 -11.02 -12.72 -4.55
CA ASN A 100 -9.81 -13.38 -5.00
C ASN A 100 -8.51 -12.91 -4.33
N LYS A 101 -8.57 -12.02 -3.33
CA LYS A 101 -7.39 -11.39 -2.69
C LYS A 101 -6.30 -12.36 -2.26
N LYS A 102 -6.65 -13.56 -1.76
CA LYS A 102 -5.65 -14.57 -1.34
C LYS A 102 -4.91 -15.22 -2.51
N LYS A 103 -5.55 -15.30 -3.68
CA LYS A 103 -4.97 -15.88 -4.89
C LYS A 103 -4.13 -14.86 -5.65
N LEU A 104 -4.56 -13.60 -5.63
CA LEU A 104 -3.98 -12.51 -6.40
C LEU A 104 -2.84 -11.81 -5.66
N ALA A 105 -3.00 -11.58 -4.36
CA ALA A 105 -2.01 -10.85 -3.59
C ALA A 105 -0.99 -11.81 -2.98
N ARG A 106 0.28 -11.51 -3.16
CA ARG A 106 1.38 -12.22 -2.50
C ARG A 106 1.49 -11.84 -1.03
N PHE A 107 0.95 -10.68 -0.68
CA PHE A 107 0.79 -10.23 0.68
C PHE A 107 -0.61 -9.66 0.87
N ASN A 108 -1.28 -10.08 1.95
CA ASN A 108 -2.59 -9.61 2.34
C ASN A 108 -2.65 -9.46 3.85
N VAL A 109 -2.77 -8.22 4.33
CA VAL A 109 -2.97 -7.93 5.75
C VAL A 109 -4.27 -7.19 5.94
N LEU A 110 -5.02 -7.64 6.94
CA LEU A 110 -6.21 -6.96 7.43
C LEU A 110 -5.81 -5.96 8.50
N ILE A 111 -6.07 -4.68 8.24
CA ILE A 111 -5.80 -3.58 9.15
C ILE A 111 -7.12 -3.21 9.83
N HIS A 112 -7.15 -3.32 11.16
CA HIS A 112 -8.26 -2.88 11.99
C HIS A 112 -8.04 -1.43 12.41
N MET A 113 -8.81 -0.51 11.83
CA MET A 113 -8.76 0.90 12.15
C MET A 113 -9.86 1.27 13.14
N ARG A 114 -9.51 2.13 14.09
CA ARG A 114 -10.47 2.82 14.95
C ARG A 114 -10.97 4.07 14.22
N ASN A 115 -12.19 4.48 14.53
CA ASN A 115 -12.79 5.72 14.01
C ASN A 115 -12.38 6.98 14.80
N ASP A 116 -11.44 6.86 15.74
CA ASP A 116 -10.97 7.96 16.60
C ASP A 116 -9.98 8.90 15.89
N GLY A 117 -9.62 8.60 14.63
CA GLY A 117 -8.67 9.38 13.84
C GLY A 117 -7.21 9.14 14.24
N GLU A 118 -6.95 8.24 15.19
CA GLU A 118 -5.61 7.87 15.60
C GLU A 118 -4.96 6.93 14.58
N TRP A 119 -3.63 6.97 14.53
CA TRP A 119 -2.86 6.03 13.73
C TRP A 119 -3.01 4.61 14.27
N THR A 120 -3.21 3.65 13.37
CA THR A 120 -3.08 2.25 13.73
C THR A 120 -1.65 1.94 14.15
N ARG A 121 -1.49 0.81 14.83
CA ARG A 121 -0.18 0.21 15.01
C ARG A 121 0.42 -0.11 13.63
N TRP A 122 1.75 -0.16 13.61
CA TRP A 122 2.47 -0.66 12.44
C TRP A 122 2.17 -2.14 12.26
N GLU A 123 1.51 -2.47 11.16
CA GLU A 123 1.41 -3.83 10.68
C GLU A 123 2.64 -4.13 9.81
N GLN A 124 3.30 -5.24 10.08
CA GLN A 124 4.58 -5.57 9.48
C GLN A 124 4.57 -6.96 8.85
N SER A 125 5.30 -7.10 7.75
CA SER A 125 5.48 -8.39 7.11
C SER A 125 6.76 -8.46 6.30
N ARG A 126 7.13 -9.69 5.91
CA ARG A 126 8.29 -9.97 5.10
C ARG A 126 7.85 -10.62 3.80
N VAL A 127 8.29 -10.07 2.67
CA VAL A 127 8.00 -10.59 1.33
C VAL A 127 9.31 -10.94 0.65
N ARG A 128 9.49 -12.23 0.34
CA ARG A 128 10.70 -12.71 -0.36
C ARG A 128 10.48 -12.73 -1.86
N ILE A 129 11.36 -12.07 -2.60
CA ILE A 129 11.32 -11.98 -4.06
C ILE A 129 12.35 -12.94 -4.63
N ILE A 130 11.93 -14.04 -5.27
CA ILE A 130 12.85 -15.12 -5.65
C ILE A 130 13.18 -15.10 -7.15
N ASN A 131 12.19 -14.84 -8.00
CA ASN A 131 12.30 -15.28 -9.39
C ASN A 131 12.98 -14.26 -10.31
N ARG A 132 12.64 -12.98 -10.18
CA ARG A 132 13.15 -11.91 -11.05
C ARG A 132 12.90 -10.55 -10.41
N PRO A 133 13.61 -9.49 -10.85
CA PRO A 133 13.20 -8.14 -10.55
C PRO A 133 11.77 -7.93 -11.04
N GLN A 134 10.90 -7.42 -10.18
CA GLN A 134 9.48 -7.22 -10.51
C GLN A 134 9.03 -5.84 -10.06
N VAL A 135 8.05 -5.33 -10.79
CA VAL A 135 7.27 -4.20 -10.35
C VAL A 135 6.16 -4.72 -9.44
N TRP A 136 5.98 -4.04 -8.32
CA TRP A 136 5.00 -4.35 -7.31
C TRP A 136 4.01 -3.19 -7.16
N TYR A 137 2.75 -3.55 -6.97
CA TYR A 137 1.61 -2.66 -6.81
C TYR A 137 1.03 -2.85 -5.42
N MET A 138 0.83 -1.74 -4.71
CA MET A 138 0.12 -1.72 -3.44
C MET A 138 -1.30 -1.21 -3.64
N LEU A 139 -2.25 -1.99 -3.14
CA LEU A 139 -3.66 -1.63 -3.13
C LEU A 139 -4.20 -1.64 -1.69
N LEU A 140 -5.10 -0.71 -1.41
CA LEU A 140 -5.99 -0.78 -0.26
C LEU A 140 -7.35 -1.23 -0.74
N CYS A 141 -7.99 -2.12 0.00
CA CYS A 141 -9.23 -2.77 -0.40
C CYS A 141 -10.19 -2.88 0.79
N ASP A 142 -11.40 -2.40 0.63
CA ASP A 142 -12.47 -2.52 1.61
C ASP A 142 -13.39 -3.67 1.20
N CYS A 143 -13.29 -4.79 1.92
CA CYS A 143 -14.10 -5.98 1.62
C CYS A 143 -15.32 -6.15 2.52
N ASN A 144 -15.62 -5.18 3.38
CA ASN A 144 -16.83 -5.22 4.20
C ASN A 144 -18.04 -4.71 3.38
N ARG A 145 -18.51 -5.56 2.46
CA ARG A 145 -19.68 -5.27 1.63
C ARG A 145 -20.98 -5.11 2.42
N GLU A 146 -21.07 -5.71 3.60
CA GLU A 146 -22.33 -5.82 4.35
C GLU A 146 -22.74 -4.54 5.09
N THR A 147 -21.83 -3.57 5.29
CA THR A 147 -22.13 -2.37 6.09
C THR A 147 -22.66 -1.17 5.30
N SER A 148 -22.70 -1.24 3.97
CA SER A 148 -23.15 -0.13 3.12
C SER A 148 -24.66 -0.18 2.84
N ILE A 149 -25.46 -0.23 3.91
CA ILE A 149 -26.93 -0.10 3.79
C ILE A 149 -27.27 1.39 3.63
N GLY A 150 -27.25 1.88 2.38
CA GLY A 150 -28.02 3.07 2.01
C GLY A 150 -27.29 4.39 1.76
N GLY A 151 -25.97 4.40 1.50
CA GLY A 151 -25.27 5.64 1.12
C GLY A 151 -23.91 5.40 0.46
N TYR A 152 -23.50 6.31 -0.42
CA TYR A 152 -22.13 6.40 -0.94
C TYR A 152 -21.20 6.86 0.19
N ASP A 153 -20.66 5.92 0.96
CA ASP A 153 -19.73 6.24 2.04
C ASP A 153 -18.30 6.23 1.51
N MET A 154 -17.73 7.42 1.30
CA MET A 154 -16.34 7.55 0.89
C MET A 154 -15.44 7.47 2.12
N LYS A 155 -14.63 6.42 2.21
CA LYS A 155 -13.69 6.25 3.32
C LYS A 155 -12.39 6.98 3.03
N ALA A 156 -12.23 8.18 3.58
CA ALA A 156 -11.02 8.98 3.46
C ALA A 156 -9.97 8.53 4.49
N LEU A 157 -8.80 8.13 4.01
CA LEU A 157 -7.73 7.48 4.78
C LEU A 157 -6.40 8.18 4.53
N ASP A 158 -5.61 8.37 5.59
CA ASP A 158 -4.18 8.58 5.46
C ASP A 158 -3.46 7.24 5.63
N PHE A 159 -2.34 7.08 4.93
CA PHE A 159 -1.49 5.90 5.04
C PHE A 159 -0.02 6.29 5.06
N GLU A 160 0.75 5.50 5.80
CA GLU A 160 2.19 5.48 5.74
C GLU A 160 2.68 4.07 5.44
N LEU A 161 3.64 3.98 4.53
CA LEU A 161 4.28 2.75 4.09
C LEU A 161 5.79 2.92 4.20
N GLU A 162 6.43 1.99 4.88
CA GLU A 162 7.87 1.86 4.95
C GLU A 162 8.26 0.50 4.36
N MET A 163 9.19 0.50 3.42
CA MET A 163 9.74 -0.70 2.82
C MET A 163 11.26 -0.67 2.93
N THR A 164 11.83 -1.67 3.57
CA THR A 164 13.29 -1.82 3.69
C THR A 164 13.71 -3.15 3.09
N ASN A 165 14.88 -3.19 2.46
CA ASN A 165 15.48 -4.45 2.00
C ASN A 165 16.51 -4.90 3.04
N ASP A 166 16.34 -6.10 3.59
CA ASP A 166 17.41 -6.74 4.36
C ASP A 166 18.41 -7.32 3.34
N GLU A 167 19.62 -6.75 3.29
CA GLU A 167 20.74 -7.28 2.48
C GLU A 167 21.21 -8.67 2.93
#